data_AF-A0A538QAE2-F1
#
_entry.id   AF-A0A538QAE2-F1
#
_cell.length_a   1.000
_cell.length_b   1.000
_cell.length_c   1.000
_cell.angle_alpha   90.00
_cell.angle_beta   90.00
_cell.angle_gamma   90.00
#
_symmetry.space_group_name_H-M   'P 1'
#
loop_
_entity.id
_entity.type
_entity.pdbx_description
1 polymer ?
#
loop_
_entity_poly.entity_id
_entity_poly.type
_entity_poly.pdbx_seq_one_letter_code
_entity_poly.pdbx_strand_id
1 'polypeptide(L)'
;MIPTPFDRLGKELVRDAVEGRCSVESDAEVPASARHIDLWVTPREGYASPPEDLGLLGRIINSSVTLEFFHNTPSGPELRTCLIKHDEFRQFLSRPRTLPLPTLPTLP
;
A
#
# COMPACT_ATOMS: atom_id res chain seq x y z
N MET A 1 -1.22 15.65 8.85
CA MET A 1 -2.66 15.56 8.52
C MET A 1 -3.34 14.89 9.71
N ILE A 2 -4.46 15.42 10.21
CA ILE A 2 -5.18 14.80 11.34
C ILE A 2 -5.95 13.60 10.78
N PRO A 3 -5.86 12.40 11.39
CA PRO A 3 -6.64 11.23 10.96
C PRO A 3 -8.14 11.57 10.96
N THR A 4 -8.82 11.30 9.85
CA THR A 4 -10.27 11.49 9.78
C THR A 4 -10.98 10.17 10.15
N PRO A 5 -12.18 10.21 10.76
CA PRO A 5 -12.89 8.99 11.12
C PRO A 5 -13.27 8.12 9.90
N PHE A 6 -13.41 8.73 8.72
CA PHE A 6 -13.75 8.05 7.47
C PHE A 6 -12.59 7.26 6.87
N ASP A 7 -11.39 7.83 6.96
CA ASP A 7 -10.15 7.13 6.60
C ASP A 7 -9.99 5.85 7.45
N ARG A 8 -10.21 5.97 8.76
CA ARG A 8 -10.16 4.83 9.68
C ARG A 8 -11.18 3.74 9.33
N LEU A 9 -12.44 4.11 9.09
CA LEU A 9 -13.48 3.15 8.71
C LEU A 9 -13.14 2.42 7.40
N GLY A 10 -12.68 3.13 6.37
CA GLY A 10 -12.28 2.53 5.11
C GLY A 10 -11.12 1.54 5.28
N LYS A 11 -10.11 1.92 6.08
CA LYS A 11 -8.98 1.06 6.44
C LYS A 11 -9.42 -0.21 7.18
N GLU A 12 -10.35 -0.10 8.13
CA GLU A 12 -10.89 -1.24 8.89
C GLU A 12 -11.69 -2.20 7.98
N LEU A 13 -12.61 -1.67 7.16
CA LEU A 13 -13.43 -2.49 6.25
C LEU A 13 -12.60 -3.31 5.26
N VAL A 14 -11.56 -2.73 4.67
CA VAL A 14 -10.69 -3.48 3.76
C VAL A 14 -9.91 -4.56 4.50
N ARG A 15 -9.39 -4.28 5.70
CA ARG A 15 -8.66 -5.27 6.50
C ARG A 15 -9.53 -6.48 6.82
N ASP A 16 -10.75 -6.24 7.28
CA ASP A 16 -11.69 -7.31 7.63
C ASP A 16 -12.05 -8.13 6.38
N ALA A 17 -12.31 -7.46 5.25
CA ALA A 17 -12.69 -8.14 4.00
C ALA A 17 -11.58 -9.04 3.43
N VAL A 18 -10.31 -8.69 3.65
CA VAL A 18 -9.15 -9.44 3.09
C VAL A 18 -8.42 -10.27 4.14
N GLU A 19 -8.97 -10.39 5.35
CA GLU A 19 -8.36 -11.12 6.45
C GLU A 19 -7.99 -12.55 6.03
N GLY A 20 -6.80 -12.98 6.44
CA GLY A 20 -6.22 -14.29 6.13
C GLY A 20 -5.66 -14.44 4.70
N ARG A 21 -6.10 -13.61 3.74
CA ARG A 21 -5.77 -13.73 2.31
C ARG A 21 -4.67 -12.78 1.86
N CYS A 22 -4.62 -11.58 2.44
CA CYS A 22 -3.61 -10.58 2.15
C CYS A 22 -2.81 -10.21 3.40
N SER A 23 -1.58 -9.74 3.23
CA SER A 23 -0.98 -8.82 4.19
C SER A 23 -1.47 -7.41 3.90
N VAL A 24 -1.78 -6.66 4.96
CA VAL A 24 -2.25 -5.28 4.87
C VAL A 24 -1.38 -4.43 5.78
N GLU A 25 -0.55 -3.60 5.18
CA GLU A 25 0.21 -2.56 5.87
C GLU A 25 -0.56 -1.25 5.73
N SER A 26 -0.77 -0.53 6.83
CA SER A 26 -1.37 0.80 6.78
C SER A 26 -0.37 1.88 7.11
N ASP A 27 -0.61 3.05 6.55
CA ASP A 27 0.28 4.20 6.67
C ASP A 27 1.70 3.83 6.21
N ALA A 28 1.80 3.09 5.09
CA ALA A 28 3.08 2.65 4.53
C ALA A 28 3.87 3.87 4.04
N GLU A 29 5.11 4.04 4.52
CA GLU A 29 5.91 5.23 4.24
C GLU A 29 6.32 5.32 2.75
N VAL A 30 6.20 6.53 2.19
CA VAL A 30 6.73 6.89 0.86
C VAL A 30 8.01 7.73 1.07
N PRO A 31 9.21 7.12 0.98
CA PRO A 31 10.43 7.77 1.45
C PRO A 31 10.81 9.03 0.67
N ALA A 32 10.35 9.15 -0.58
CA ALA A 32 10.66 10.29 -1.45
C ALA A 32 9.92 11.58 -1.05
N SER A 33 8.81 11.49 -0.31
CA SER A 33 7.91 12.63 -0.10
C SER A 33 7.41 12.83 1.33
N ALA A 34 7.90 12.06 2.31
CA ALA A 34 7.43 12.08 3.71
C ALA A 34 5.89 11.94 3.82
N ARG A 35 5.31 11.20 2.89
CA ARG A 35 3.88 10.87 2.79
C ARG A 35 3.70 9.40 3.14
N HIS A 36 2.45 9.01 3.40
CA HIS A 36 2.10 7.62 3.68
C HIS A 36 0.99 7.17 2.73
N ILE A 37 1.05 5.93 2.28
CA ILE A 37 -0.06 5.25 1.61
C ILE A 37 -1.03 4.77 2.68
N ASP A 38 -2.34 4.97 2.48
CA ASP A 38 -3.34 4.54 3.46
C ASP A 38 -3.30 3.03 3.68
N LEU A 39 -3.35 2.24 2.61
CA LEU A 39 -3.11 0.79 2.65
C LEU A 39 -2.21 0.31 1.52
N TRP A 40 -1.24 -0.52 1.88
CA TRP A 40 -0.53 -1.41 0.97
C TRP A 40 -1.02 -2.85 1.20
N VAL A 41 -1.75 -3.39 0.22
CA VAL A 41 -2.34 -4.72 0.26
C VAL A 41 -1.48 -5.64 -0.62
N THR A 42 -1.00 -6.75 -0.07
CA THR A 42 -0.24 -7.76 -0.81
C THR A 42 -0.88 -9.14 -0.66
N PRO A 43 -1.24 -9.83 -1.76
CA PRO A 43 -1.74 -11.20 -1.69
C PRO A 43 -0.73 -12.13 -1.04
N ARG A 44 -1.19 -13.05 -0.19
CA ARG A 44 -0.32 -14.11 0.34
C ARG A 44 -0.15 -15.21 -0.71
N GLU A 45 1.07 -15.72 -0.84
CA GLU A 45 1.35 -16.85 -1.72
C GLU A 45 0.52 -18.08 -1.31
N GLY A 46 -0.02 -18.81 -2.29
CA GLY A 46 -0.78 -20.04 -2.07
C GLY A 46 -2.29 -19.88 -1.90
N TYR A 47 -2.84 -18.66 -1.91
CA TYR A 47 -4.30 -18.45 -1.98
C TYR A 47 -4.73 -18.39 -3.45
N ALA A 48 -5.50 -19.39 -3.89
CA ALA A 48 -6.00 -19.52 -5.25
C ALA A 48 -7.24 -18.64 -5.47
N SER A 49 -7.10 -17.63 -6.33
CA SER A 49 -8.11 -16.65 -6.77
C SER A 49 -8.88 -15.90 -5.65
N PRO A 50 -9.19 -14.61 -5.85
CA PRO A 50 -10.06 -13.90 -4.92
C PRO A 50 -11.43 -14.61 -4.90
N PRO A 51 -12.02 -14.89 -3.73
CA PRO A 51 -13.34 -15.49 -3.68
C PRO A 51 -14.37 -14.57 -4.37
N GLU A 52 -15.32 -15.17 -5.08
CA GLU A 52 -16.30 -14.44 -5.90
C GLU A 52 -17.14 -13.43 -5.08
N ASP A 53 -17.28 -13.69 -3.78
CA ASP A 53 -18.03 -12.86 -2.82
C ASP A 53 -17.42 -11.47 -2.59
N LEU A 54 -16.12 -11.28 -2.83
CA LEU A 54 -15.46 -9.96 -2.73
C LEU A 54 -15.67 -9.09 -3.99
N GLY A 55 -16.28 -9.62 -5.04
CA GLY A 55 -16.67 -8.86 -6.24
C GLY A 55 -15.53 -8.02 -6.84
N LEU A 56 -15.72 -6.70 -6.95
CA LEU A 56 -14.70 -5.79 -7.49
C LEU A 56 -13.46 -5.70 -6.60
N LEU A 57 -13.63 -5.67 -5.27
CA LEU A 57 -12.50 -5.60 -4.34
C LEU A 57 -11.60 -6.82 -4.53
N GLY A 58 -12.18 -8.01 -4.64
CA GLY A 58 -11.46 -9.25 -4.93
C GLY A 58 -10.61 -9.15 -6.20
N ARG A 59 -11.17 -8.60 -7.28
CA ARG A 59 -10.43 -8.41 -8.54
C ARG A 59 -9.27 -7.41 -8.40
N ILE A 60 -9.46 -6.33 -7.63
CA ILE A 60 -8.43 -5.30 -7.40
C ILE A 60 -7.26 -5.86 -6.59
N ILE A 61 -7.56 -6.63 -5.53
CA ILE A 61 -6.57 -7.17 -4.60
C ILE A 61 -5.95 -8.49 -5.07
N ASN A 62 -6.11 -8.89 -6.33
CA ASN A 62 -5.47 -10.08 -6.90
C ASN A 62 -3.96 -9.87 -7.21
N SER A 63 -3.48 -8.64 -7.03
CA SER A 63 -2.06 -8.27 -7.11
C SER A 63 -1.76 -7.26 -6.02
N SER A 64 -0.48 -7.06 -5.68
CA SER A 64 -0.11 -5.99 -4.74
C SER A 64 -0.65 -4.63 -5.23
N VAL A 65 -1.37 -3.94 -4.35
CA VAL A 65 -2.09 -2.71 -4.69
C VAL A 65 -2.05 -1.73 -3.52
N THR A 66 -1.93 -0.45 -3.85
CA THR A 66 -2.11 0.66 -2.91
C THR A 66 -3.56 1.15 -2.97
N LEU A 67 -4.15 1.43 -1.80
CA LEU A 67 -5.48 2.02 -1.69
C LEU A 67 -5.39 3.33 -0.91
N GLU A 68 -6.22 4.28 -1.30
CA GLU A 68 -6.33 5.63 -0.72
C GLU A 68 -7.80 5.95 -0.49
N PHE A 69 -8.12 6.47 0.69
CA PHE A 69 -9.48 6.74 1.09
C PHE A 69 -9.75 8.24 1.09
N PHE A 70 -10.80 8.64 0.37
CA PHE A 70 -11.29 10.00 0.37
C PHE A 70 -12.68 10.03 1.00
N HIS A 71 -12.90 10.94 1.95
CA HIS A 71 -14.21 11.15 2.55
C HIS A 71 -15.21 11.75 1.53
N ASN A 72 -14.73 12.71 0.74
CA ASN A 72 -15.48 13.35 -0.34
C ASN A 72 -14.84 13.00 -1.68
N THR A 73 -15.56 13.21 -2.77
CA THR A 73 -14.98 13.12 -4.11
C THR A 73 -13.74 14.01 -4.19
N PRO A 74 -12.55 13.46 -4.51
CA PRO A 74 -11.33 14.25 -4.59
C PRO A 74 -11.43 15.27 -5.72
N SER A 75 -10.92 16.47 -5.48
CA SER A 75 -10.65 17.45 -6.51
C SER A 75 -9.54 16.96 -7.46
N GLY A 76 -9.44 17.58 -8.64
CA GLY A 76 -8.36 17.28 -9.59
C GLY A 76 -6.94 17.37 -8.98
N PRO A 77 -6.61 18.41 -8.21
CA PRO A 77 -5.32 18.49 -7.50
C PRO A 77 -5.10 17.39 -6.46
N GLU A 78 -6.13 16.99 -5.71
CA GLU A 78 -6.03 15.89 -4.73
C GLU A 78 -5.78 14.56 -5.43
N LEU A 79 -6.51 14.29 -6.52
CA LEU A 79 -6.28 13.10 -7.34
C LEU A 79 -4.87 13.07 -7.93
N ARG A 80 -4.37 14.21 -8.44
CA ARG A 80 -3.00 14.29 -8.98
C ARG A 80 -1.97 14.00 -7.90
N THR A 81 -2.14 14.57 -6.71
CA THR A 81 -1.27 14.32 -5.55
C THR A 81 -1.25 12.84 -5.17
N CYS A 82 -2.42 12.19 -5.18
CA CYS A 82 -2.56 10.76 -4.93
C CYS A 82 -1.81 9.92 -5.98
N LEU A 83 -1.98 10.21 -7.27
CA LEU A 83 -1.29 9.49 -8.34
C LEU A 83 0.24 9.62 -8.25
N ILE A 84 0.75 10.82 -7.93
CA ILE A 84 2.19 11.05 -7.71
C ILE A 84 2.68 10.18 -6.55
N LYS A 85 1.95 10.18 -5.44
CA LYS A 85 2.29 9.37 -4.26
C LYS A 85 2.35 7.86 -4.58
N HIS A 86 1.40 7.36 -5.37
CA HIS A 86 1.39 5.97 -5.82
C HIS A 86 2.60 5.65 -6.70
N ASP A 87 2.95 6.52 -7.65
CA ASP A 87 4.09 6.31 -8.53
C ASP A 87 5.41 6.31 -7.75
N GLU A 88 5.62 7.28 -6.86
CA GLU A 88 6.78 7.34 -5.98
C GLU A 88 6.94 6.07 -5.15
N PHE A 89 5.84 5.54 -4.60
CA PHE A 89 5.87 4.31 -3.82
C PHE A 89 6.24 3.09 -4.68
N ARG A 90 5.65 2.96 -5.87
CA ARG A 90 5.99 1.89 -6.83
C ARG A 90 7.46 1.96 -7.25
N GLN A 91 7.98 3.16 -7.49
CA GLN A 91 9.39 3.35 -7.80
C GLN A 91 10.27 2.92 -6.63
N PHE A 92 9.91 3.28 -5.40
CA PHE A 92 10.63 2.85 -4.20
C PHE A 92 10.72 1.33 -4.11
N LEU A 93 9.61 0.63 -4.31
CA LEU A 93 9.54 -0.84 -4.23
C LEU A 93 10.30 -1.55 -5.36
N SER A 94 10.41 -0.90 -6.52
CA SER A 94 11.11 -1.43 -7.69
C SER A 94 12.63 -1.27 -7.59
N ARG A 95 13.14 -0.46 -6.65
CA ARG A 95 14.58 -0.27 -6.46
C ARG A 95 15.18 -1.56 -5.90
N PRO A 96 16.31 -2.04 -6.45
CA PRO A 96 17.07 -3.12 -5.83
C PRO A 96 17.40 -2.70 -4.40
N ARG A 97 17.03 -3.53 -3.43
CA ARG A 97 17.43 -3.31 -2.04
C ARG A 97 18.96 -3.40 -2.03
N THR A 98 19.62 -2.26 -1.87
CA THR A 98 21.09 -2.23 -1.80
C THR A 98 21.47 -3.11 -0.61
N LEU A 99 22.07 -4.27 -0.88
CA LEU A 99 22.61 -5.10 0.17
C LEU A 99 23.67 -4.26 0.90
N PRO A 100 23.73 -4.28 2.25
CA PRO A 100 24.80 -3.61 2.95
C PRO A 100 26.13 -4.07 2.37
N LEU A 101 27.00 -3.10 2.01
CA LEU A 101 28.34 -3.38 1.52
C LEU A 101 29.01 -4.34 2.51
N PRO A 102 29.62 -5.45 2.05
CA PRO A 102 30.36 -6.32 2.94
C PRO A 102 31.42 -5.49 3.65
N THR A 103 31.38 -5.49 4.99
CA THR A 103 32.43 -4.88 5.81
C THR A 103 33.74 -5.57 5.47
N LEU A 104 34.63 -4.87 4.76
CA LEU A 104 35.99 -5.33 4.50
C LEU A 104 36.67 -5.54 5.87
N PRO A 105 37.31 -6.70 6.12
CA PRO A 105 38.06 -6.88 7.34
C PRO A 105 39.19 -5.85 7.38
N THR A 106 39.22 -5.05 8.45
CA THR A 106 40.37 -4.23 8.79
C THR A 106 41.56 -5.16 9.03
N LEU A 107 42.55 -5.10 8.14
CA LEU A 107 43.82 -5.80 8.33
C LEU A 107 44.59 -5.18 9.52
N PRO A 108 45.31 -6.01 10.31
CA PRO A 108 46.02 -5.59 11.52
C PRO A 108 47.22 -4.69 11.24
#